data_AF-A0A0B2USU0-F1
#
_entry.id   AF-A0A0B2USU0-F1
#
_cell.length_a   1.000
_cell.length_b   1.000
_cell.length_c   1.000
_cell.angle_alpha   90.00
_cell.angle_beta   90.00
_cell.angle_gamma   90.00
#
_symmetry.space_group_name_H-M   'P 1'
#
loop_
_entity.id
_entity.type
_entity.pdbx_description
1 polymer ?
#
loop_
_entity_poly.entity_id
_entity_poly.type
_entity_poly.pdbx_seq_one_letter_code
_entity_poly.pdbx_strand_id
1 'polypeptide(L)' 'MVLFEAGDGSGRLSRGYFQSHKSCARSAAFINLREVTARFRVPPGNYVIVPSTFEPNEEAEFMLRIYTNGFIESE' A
#
# COMPACT_ATOMS: atom_id res chain seq x y z
N MET A 1 1.31 2.57 -6.15
CA MET A 1 1.25 1.87 -4.84
C MET A 1 1.28 2.89 -3.72
N VAL A 2 0.36 2.77 -2.75
CA VAL A 2 0.24 3.70 -1.62
C VAL A 2 0.25 2.91 -0.31
N LEU A 3 0.92 3.43 0.72
CA LEU A 3 1.02 2.83 2.05
C LEU A 3 0.28 3.71 3.08
N PHE A 4 -0.56 3.10 3.90
CA PHE A 4 -1.24 3.73 5.03
C PHE A 4 -0.89 2.98 6.31
N GLU A 5 -0.79 3.70 7.42
CA GLU A 5 -0.88 3.07 8.74
C GLU A 5 -2.28 2.48 8.90
N ALA A 6 -2.40 1.34 9.59
CA ALA A 6 -3.67 0.66 9.84
C ALA A 6 -4.13 0.80 11.30
N GLY A 7 -3.20 1.11 12.20
CA GLY A 7 -3.42 1.04 13.65
C GLY A 7 -3.63 -0.41 14.11
N ASP A 8 -4.33 -0.58 15.24
CA ASP A 8 -4.61 -1.91 15.81
C ASP A 8 -5.92 -2.53 15.28
N GLY A 9 -6.54 -1.91 14.28
CA GLY A 9 -7.79 -2.39 13.69
C GLY A 9 -7.54 -3.55 12.73
N SER A 10 -8.36 -4.60 12.83
CA SER A 10 -8.39 -5.69 11.86
C SER A 10 -9.47 -5.47 10.80
N GLY A 11 -9.19 -5.93 9.57
CA GLY A 11 -10.15 -5.97 8.47
C GLY A 11 -10.10 -4.79 7.51
N ARG A 12 -11.15 -4.67 6.67
CA ARG A 12 -11.20 -3.72 5.55
C ARG A 12 -11.40 -2.29 6.04
N LEU A 13 -10.44 -1.42 5.70
CA LEU A 13 -10.54 0.01 5.93
C LEU A 13 -11.66 0.65 5.09
N SER A 14 -12.40 1.58 5.71
CA SER A 14 -13.55 2.24 5.08
C SER A 14 -13.13 3.38 4.16
N ARG A 15 -14.06 3.86 3.31
CA ARG A 15 -13.84 5.08 2.51
C ARG A 15 -13.50 6.29 3.38
N GLY A 16 -14.22 6.45 4.50
CA GLY A 16 -14.02 7.55 5.44
C GLY A 16 -12.60 7.56 6.00
N TYR A 17 -12.02 6.37 6.24
CA TYR A 17 -10.64 6.24 6.67
C TYR A 17 -9.65 6.88 5.68
N PHE A 18 -9.72 6.52 4.40
CA PHE A 18 -8.81 7.05 3.37
C PHE A 18 -9.03 8.53 3.07
N GLN A 19 -10.22 9.07 3.36
CA GLN A 19 -10.51 10.50 3.22
C GLN A 19 -9.95 11.32 4.39
N SER A 20 -9.88 10.75 5.59
CA SER A 20 -9.41 11.44 6.80
C SER A 20 -7.93 11.20 7.12
N HIS A 21 -7.30 10.16 6.58
CA HIS A 21 -5.91 9.82 6.85
C HIS A 21 -5.03 10.04 5.63
N LYS A 22 -3.85 10.63 5.85
CA LYS A 22 -2.83 10.77 4.80
C LYS A 22 -2.05 9.46 4.66
N SER A 23 -1.63 9.15 3.45
CA SER A 23 -0.67 8.06 3.21
C SER A 23 0.64 8.36 3.90
N CYS A 24 1.24 7.38 4.58
CA CYS A 24 2.56 7.52 5.17
C CYS A 24 3.70 7.37 4.14
N ALA A 25 3.44 6.64 3.05
CA ALA A 25 4.37 6.52 1.92
C ALA A 25 3.64 6.23 0.61
N ARG A 26 4.31 6.46 -0.53
CA ARG A 26 3.79 6.17 -1.88
C ARG A 26 4.92 5.95 -2.87
N SER A 27 4.66 5.19 -3.93
CA SER A 27 5.57 5.12 -5.07
C SER A 27 5.75 6.50 -5.71
N ALA A 28 6.94 6.76 -6.27
CA ALA A 28 7.31 8.08 -6.81
C ALA A 28 6.35 8.55 -7.92
N ALA A 29 5.93 7.64 -8.79
CA ALA A 29 4.96 7.90 -9.84
C ALA A 29 4.00 6.71 -10.02
N PHE A 30 2.84 7.00 -10.60
CA PHE A 30 2.07 6.01 -11.35
C PHE A 30 2.58 6.09 -12.78
N ILE A 31 3.23 5.02 -13.23
CA ILE A 31 3.85 4.97 -14.55
C ILE A 31 3.45 3.66 -15.22
N ASN A 32 3.27 3.69 -16.53
CA ASN A 32 2.96 2.51 -17.33
C ASN A 32 4.22 1.67 -17.56
N LEU A 33 4.74 1.12 -16.47
CA LEU A 33 5.79 0.10 -16.48
C LEU A 33 5.20 -1.21 -16.00
N ARG A 34 5.76 -2.33 -16.48
CA ARG A 34 5.40 -3.68 -16.02
C ARG A 34 5.54 -3.86 -14.51
N GLU A 35 6.46 -3.14 -13.89
CA GLU A 35 6.72 -3.19 -12.45
C GLU A 35 7.01 -1.79 -11.91
N VAL A 36 6.44 -1.48 -10.74
CA VAL A 36 6.78 -0.29 -9.95
C VAL A 36 7.27 -0.74 -8.59
N THR A 37 8.55 -0.53 -8.33
CA THR A 37 9.19 -0.87 -7.06
C THR A 37 9.44 0.40 -6.24
N ALA A 38 9.20 0.33 -4.93
CA ALA A 38 9.50 1.38 -4.00
C ALA A 38 10.14 0.79 -2.73
N ARG A 39 11.04 1.56 -2.11
CA ARG A 39 11.63 1.23 -0.81
C ARG A 39 11.15 2.25 0.20
N PHE A 40 10.65 1.76 1.33
CA PHE A 40 10.16 2.58 2.41
C PHE A 40 10.93 2.25 3.69
N ARG A 41 11.07 3.27 4.54
CA ARG A 41 11.50 3.09 5.92
C ARG A 41 10.39 3.61 6.79
N VAL A 42 9.77 2.71 7.54
CA VAL A 42 8.63 3.01 8.41
C VAL A 42 8.93 2.52 9.83
N PRO A 43 8.34 3.13 10.86
CA PRO A 43 8.37 2.59 12.21
C PRO A 43 7.74 1.18 12.28
N PRO A 44 8.04 0.37 13.31
CA PRO A 44 7.28 -0.85 13.57
C PRO A 44 5.79 -0.55 13.76
N GLY A 45 4.92 -1.36 13.18
CA GLY A 45 3.47 -1.20 13.26
C GLY A 45 2.73 -1.92 12.13
N ASN A 46 1.41 -1.73 12.10
CA ASN A 46 0.54 -2.34 11.10
C ASN A 46 0.29 -1.38 9.94
N TYR A 47 0.43 -1.88 8.72
CA TYR A 47 0.29 -1.08 7.51
C TYR A 47 -0.58 -1.77 6.47
N VAL A 48 -1.30 -0.97 5.69
CA VAL A 48 -2.03 -1.42 4.51
C VAL A 48 -1.35 -0.88 3.26
N ILE A 49 -1.01 -1.78 2.35
CA ILE A 49 -0.57 -1.47 0.99
C ILE A 49 -1.78 -1.49 0.07
N VAL A 50 -2.02 -0.38 -0.64
CA VAL A 50 -3.04 -0.27 -1.67
C VAL A 50 -2.36 -0.26 -3.06
N PRO A 51 -2.35 -1.40 -3.77
CA PRO A 51 -2.03 -1.42 -5.20
C PRO A 51 -3.24 -0.94 -6.00
N SER A 52 -3.01 -0.07 -7.00
CA SER A 52 -4.07 0.41 -7.89
C SER A 52 -3.47 0.85 -9.23
N THR A 53 -4.32 0.90 -10.25
CA THR A 53 -4.11 1.67 -11.47
C THR A 53 -4.23 3.17 -11.20
N PHE A 54 -3.91 3.98 -12.20
CA PHE A 54 -4.08 5.43 -12.11
C PHE A 54 -5.56 5.82 -12.23
N GLU A 55 -6.21 5.36 -13.29
CA GLU A 55 -7.64 5.58 -13.52
C GLU A 55 -8.49 4.48 -12.87
N PRO A 56 -9.71 4.82 -12.41
CA PRO A 56 -10.66 3.85 -11.89
C PRO A 56 -11.21 2.97 -13.03
N ASN A 57 -11.67 1.77 -12.66
CA ASN A 57 -12.29 0.79 -13.58
C ASN A 57 -11.34 0.19 -14.63
N GLU A 58 -10.03 0.27 -14.40
CA GLU A 58 -9.03 -0.44 -15.18
C GLU A 58 -8.77 -1.82 -14.56
N GLU A 59 -9.06 -2.88 -15.31
CA GLU A 59 -8.83 -4.26 -14.89
C GLU A 59 -7.42 -4.71 -15.27
N ALA A 60 -6.71 -5.33 -14.33
CA ALA A 60 -5.40 -5.91 -14.58
C ALA A 60 -5.09 -7.01 -13.57
N GLU A 61 -4.37 -8.03 -14.02
CA GLU A 61 -3.69 -8.95 -13.13
C GLU A 61 -2.44 -8.28 -12.56
N PHE A 62 -2.16 -8.51 -11.27
CA PHE A 62 -0.97 -7.96 -10.63
C PHE A 62 -0.36 -8.95 -9.64
N MET A 63 0.92 -8.73 -9.35
CA MET A 63 1.66 -9.43 -8.32
C MET A 63 2.29 -8.41 -7.38
N LEU A 64 2.03 -8.55 -6.08
CA LEU A 64 2.68 -7.76 -5.04
C LEU A 64 3.78 -8.61 -4.39
N ARG A 65 5.02 -8.09 -4.37
CA ARG A 65 6.14 -8.71 -3.66
C ARG A 65 6.62 -7.77 -2.57
N ILE A 66 6.77 -8.29 -1.36
CA ILE A 66 7.22 -7.53 -0.20
C ILE A 66 8.56 -8.11 0.26
N TYR A 67 9.57 -7.23 0.33
CA TYR A 67 10.88 -7.55 0.87
C TYR A 67 11.10 -6.70 2.12
N THR A 68 11.51 -7.35 3.19
CA THR A 68 11.71 -6.73 4.50
C THR A 68 13.05 -7.16 5.07
N ASN A 69 13.65 -6.29 5.88
CA ASN A 69 14.83 -6.63 6.66
C ASN A 69 14.48 -7.21 8.04
N GLY A 70 13.20 -7.15 8.44
CA GLY A 70 12.69 -7.67 9.71
C GLY A 70 11.57 -8.69 9.51
N PHE A 71 10.98 -9.17 10.61
CA PHE A 71 9.84 -10.07 10.54
C PHE A 71 8.60 -9.34 10.04
N ILE A 72 7.84 -9.99 9.16
CA ILE A 72 6.48 -9.59 8.78
C ILE A 72 5.56 -10.68 9.29
N GLU A 73 4.52 -10.26 10.00
CA GLU A 73 3.34 -11.07 10.24
C GLU A 73 2.29 -10.66 9.21
N SER A 74 1.77 -11.63 8.46
CA SER A 74 0.63 -11.45 7.56
C SER A 74 -0.44 -12.44 7.99
N GLU A 75 -1.61 -11.93 8.39
CA GLU A 75 -2.83 -12.74 8.57
C GLU A 75 -3.45 -13.12 7.22
#